data_AF-A0A4V6NPL8-F1
#
_entry.id   AF-A0A4V6NPL8-F1
#
_cell.length_a   1.000
_cell.length_b   1.000
_cell.length_c   1.000
_cell.angle_alpha   90.00
_cell.angle_beta   90.00
_cell.angle_gamma   90.00
#
_symmetry.space_group_name_H-M   'P 1'
#
loop_
_entity.id
_entity.type
_entity.pdbx_description
1 polymer ?
#
loop_
_entity_poly.entity_id
_entity_poly.type
_entity_poly.pdbx_seq_one_letter_code
_entity_poly.pdbx_strand_id
1 'polypeptide(L)'
;MPSKEAGEEINLYPKEFDVLCLLTQYPGWVLSPEQIYDAVWKEGVTGCEHVVYNVICQLRRKLKNPDMIQTVIGRGYKFVG
;
A
#
# COMPACT_ATOMS: atom_id res chain seq x y z
N MET A 1 -30.90 -1.96 15.12
CA MET A 1 -29.72 -1.15 14.76
C MET A 1 -28.52 -1.81 15.43
N PRO A 2 -27.42 -2.09 14.71
CA PRO A 2 -26.56 -1.06 14.14
C PRO A 2 -26.46 -1.14 12.61
N SER A 3 -26.48 0.02 11.97
CA SER A 3 -26.10 0.17 10.57
C SER A 3 -24.62 -0.16 10.47
N LYS A 4 -24.30 -1.34 9.93
CA LYS A 4 -22.97 -1.63 9.39
C LYS A 4 -22.68 -0.51 8.40
N GLU A 5 -21.73 0.36 8.72
CA GLU A 5 -21.05 1.15 7.71
C GLU A 5 -20.48 0.12 6.73
N ALA A 6 -21.21 -0.11 5.64
CA ALA A 6 -20.77 -1.01 4.58
C ALA A 6 -19.62 -0.29 3.89
N GLY A 7 -18.42 -0.43 4.46
CA GLY A 7 -17.20 -0.15 3.75
C GLY A 7 -17.29 -0.86 2.42
N GLU A 8 -17.16 -0.11 1.33
CA GLU A 8 -17.19 -0.66 -0.03
C GLU A 8 -16.28 -1.90 -0.07
N GLU A 9 -16.82 -3.05 -0.48
CA GLU A 9 -16.02 -4.27 -0.62
C GLU A 9 -15.07 -4.08 -1.80
N ILE A 10 -13.85 -3.63 -1.50
CA ILE A 10 -12.83 -3.35 -2.49
C ILE A 10 -12.15 -4.66 -2.85
N ASN A 11 -12.32 -5.13 -4.08
CA ASN A 11 -11.67 -6.34 -4.52
C ASN A 11 -10.17 -6.06 -4.82
N LEU A 12 -9.33 -6.34 -3.85
CA LEU A 12 -7.88 -6.19 -3.94
C LEU A 12 -7.25 -7.51 -4.41
N TYR A 13 -6.27 -7.42 -5.29
CA TYR A 13 -5.39 -8.54 -5.57
C TYR A 13 -4.61 -8.89 -4.30
N PRO A 14 -4.24 -10.17 -4.09
CA PRO A 14 -3.54 -10.61 -2.89
C PRO A 14 -2.31 -9.75 -2.58
N LYS A 15 -1.50 -9.42 -3.60
CA LYS A 15 -0.32 -8.56 -3.42
C LYS A 15 -0.63 -7.11 -3.09
N GLU A 16 -1.72 -6.55 -3.62
CA GLU A 16 -2.16 -5.19 -3.24
C GLU A 16 -2.59 -5.16 -1.79
N PHE A 17 -3.33 -6.20 -1.36
CA PHE A 17 -3.75 -6.35 0.02
C PHE A 17 -2.57 -6.55 0.96
N ASP A 18 -1.58 -7.37 0.60
CA ASP A 18 -0.36 -7.55 1.38
C ASP A 18 0.43 -6.23 1.53
N VAL A 19 0.59 -5.45 0.46
CA VAL A 19 1.24 -4.13 0.53
C VAL A 19 0.45 -3.19 1.44
N LEU A 20 -0.87 -3.15 1.31
CA LEU A 20 -1.71 -2.34 2.17
C LEU A 20 -1.59 -2.78 3.63
N CYS A 21 -1.62 -4.07 3.91
CA CYS A 21 -1.51 -4.66 5.24
C CYS A 21 -0.15 -4.37 5.87
N LEU A 22 0.92 -4.38 5.07
CA LEU A 22 2.26 -3.99 5.51
C LEU A 22 2.30 -2.50 5.90
N LEU A 23 1.75 -1.64 5.04
CA LEU A 23 1.68 -0.19 5.27
C LEU A 23 0.84 0.14 6.51
N THR A 24 -0.30 -0.52 6.72
CA THR A 24 -1.17 -0.33 7.89
C THR A 24 -0.59 -0.91 9.18
N GLN A 25 0.29 -1.91 9.09
CA GLN A 25 1.06 -2.42 10.24
C GLN A 25 2.04 -1.40 10.80
N TYR A 26 2.54 -0.50 9.95
CA TYR A 26 3.49 0.55 10.33
C TYR A 26 2.92 1.94 10.04
N PRO A 27 1.82 2.34 10.72
CA PRO A 27 1.19 3.63 10.49
C PRO A 27 2.17 4.75 10.85
N GLY A 28 2.37 5.69 9.94
CA GLY A 28 3.30 6.80 10.14
C GLY A 28 4.76 6.52 9.75
N TRP A 29 5.13 5.28 9.43
CA TRP A 29 6.48 4.93 9.02
C TRP A 29 6.67 5.11 7.52
N VAL A 30 7.88 5.50 7.12
CA VAL A 30 8.24 5.61 5.70
C VAL A 30 8.93 4.31 5.30
N LEU A 31 8.28 3.54 4.43
CA LEU A 31 8.78 2.29 3.89
C LEU A 31 9.30 2.52 2.46
N SER A 32 10.52 2.08 2.21
CA SER A 32 11.14 2.17 0.88
C SER A 32 10.47 1.18 -0.08
N PRO A 33 10.40 1.47 -1.39
CA PRO A 33 9.86 0.51 -2.37
C PRO A 33 10.56 -0.86 -2.29
N GLU A 34 11.88 -0.88 -2.06
CA GLU A 34 12.62 -2.13 -1.86
C GLU A 34 12.14 -2.91 -0.63
N GLN A 35 11.85 -2.23 0.49
CA GLN A 35 11.36 -2.87 1.72
C GLN A 35 9.95 -3.42 1.55
N ILE A 36 9.08 -2.66 0.88
CA ILE A 36 7.70 -3.08 0.59
C ILE A 36 7.74 -4.30 -0.32
N TYR A 37 8.59 -4.28 -1.34
CA TYR A 37 8.73 -5.38 -2.28
C TYR A 37 9.33 -6.62 -1.60
N ASP A 38 10.40 -6.47 -0.85
CA ASP A 38 11.03 -7.57 -0.12
C ASP A 38 10.06 -8.24 0.86
N ALA A 39 9.25 -7.45 1.58
CA ALA A 39 8.29 -8.00 2.53
C ALA A 39 7.14 -8.79 1.87
N VAL A 40 6.66 -8.34 0.70
CA VAL A 40 5.47 -8.91 0.03
C VAL A 40 5.84 -9.93 -1.06
N TRP A 41 6.91 -9.70 -1.81
CA TRP A 41 7.40 -10.62 -2.84
C TRP A 41 8.44 -11.60 -2.28
N LYS A 42 9.28 -11.18 -1.32
CA LYS A 42 10.40 -12.01 -0.81
C LYS A 42 11.32 -12.54 -1.91
N GLU A 43 11.46 -11.74 -2.96
CA GLU A 43 12.24 -12.03 -4.17
C GLU A 43 13.28 -10.91 -4.37
N GLY A 44 14.22 -11.12 -5.30
CA GLY A 44 15.24 -10.13 -5.63
C GLY A 44 14.64 -8.76 -5.97
N VAL A 45 15.14 -7.71 -5.31
CA VAL A 45 14.66 -6.31 -5.41
C VAL A 45 15.01 -5.59 -6.72
N THR A 46 15.53 -6.29 -7.73
CA THR A 46 15.91 -5.67 -9.01
C THR A 46 14.68 -5.12 -9.75
N GLY A 47 14.57 -3.79 -9.86
CA GLY A 47 13.46 -3.13 -10.56
C GLY A 47 12.13 -3.09 -9.78
N CYS A 48 12.16 -3.31 -8.47
CA CYS A 48 10.97 -3.35 -7.63
C CYS A 48 10.23 -2.00 -7.50
N GLU A 49 10.91 -0.87 -7.74
CA GLU A 49 10.37 0.47 -7.61
C GLU A 49 9.11 0.68 -8.47
N HIS A 50 9.15 0.22 -9.72
CA HIS A 50 8.03 0.31 -10.64
C HIS A 50 6.85 -0.59 -10.23
N VAL A 51 7.14 -1.77 -9.68
CA VAL A 51 6.11 -2.71 -9.22
C VAL A 51 5.36 -2.12 -8.03
N VAL A 52 6.10 -1.64 -7.03
CA VAL A 52 5.50 -1.00 -5.85
C VAL A 52 4.74 0.25 -6.25
N TYR A 53 5.33 1.11 -7.09
CA TYR A 53 4.62 2.31 -7.58
C TYR A 53 3.27 1.97 -8.23
N ASN A 54 3.23 0.96 -9.12
CA ASN A 54 2.00 0.55 -9.78
C ASN A 54 0.96 0.05 -8.76
N VAL A 55 1.38 -0.76 -7.78
CA VAL A 55 0.52 -1.26 -6.70
C VAL A 55 -0.04 -0.11 -5.85
N ILE A 56 0.80 0.86 -5.46
CA ILE A 56 0.34 2.05 -4.73
C ILE A 56 -0.66 2.86 -5.56
N CYS A 57 -0.43 3.03 -6.86
CA CYS A 57 -1.38 3.70 -7.74
C CYS A 57 -2.72 2.96 -7.84
N GLN A 58 -2.70 1.63 -7.95
CA GLN A 58 -3.92 0.82 -7.96
C GLN A 58 -4.65 0.89 -6.62
N LEU A 59 -3.92 0.78 -5.50
CA LEU A 59 -4.47 0.92 -4.15
C LEU A 59 -5.16 2.27 -3.98
N ARG A 60 -4.50 3.39 -4.31
CA ARG A 60 -5.11 4.73 -4.21
C ARG A 60 -6.39 4.85 -5.06
N ARG A 61 -6.39 4.28 -6.26
CA ARG A 61 -7.57 4.26 -7.14
C ARG A 61 -8.71 3.43 -6.54
N LYS A 62 -8.40 2.25 -6.02
CA LYS A 62 -9.37 1.31 -5.46
C LYS A 62 -9.92 1.78 -4.11
N LEU A 63 -9.08 2.33 -3.24
CA LEU A 63 -9.43 2.93 -1.95
C LEU A 63 -10.23 4.23 -2.10
N LYS A 64 -10.22 4.86 -3.29
CA LYS A 64 -10.78 6.19 -3.55
C LYS A 64 -10.30 7.29 -2.58
N ASN A 65 -9.25 7.01 -1.82
CA ASN A 65 -8.69 7.90 -0.81
C ASN A 65 -7.16 7.97 -0.99
N PRO A 66 -6.66 8.91 -1.81
CA PRO A 66 -5.23 9.02 -2.08
C PRO A 66 -4.42 9.47 -0.87
N ASP A 67 -5.05 10.16 0.09
CA ASP A 67 -4.40 10.70 1.29
C ASP A 67 -3.99 9.62 2.31
N MET A 68 -4.59 8.42 2.23
CA MET A 68 -4.21 7.29 3.09
C MET A 68 -2.76 6.84 2.89
N ILE A 69 -2.20 7.02 1.68
CA ILE A 69 -0.82 6.65 1.37
C ILE A 69 -0.11 7.89 0.85
N GLN A 70 0.78 8.47 1.65
CA GLN A 70 1.65 9.57 1.24
C GLN A 70 2.93 9.06 0.57
N THR A 71 3.35 9.73 -0.49
CA THR A 71 4.68 9.51 -1.09
C THR A 71 5.67 10.50 -0.48
N VAL A 72 6.73 9.97 0.12
CA VAL A 72 7.87 10.74 0.63
C VAL A 72 8.98 10.66 -0.42
N ILE A 73 9.15 11.75 -1.17
CA ILE A 73 10.12 11.84 -2.27
C ILE A 73 11.52 11.50 -1.76
N GLY A 74 12.21 10.58 -2.44
CA GLY A 74 13.56 10.14 -2.09
C GLY A 74 13.65 9.20 -0.87
N ARG A 75 12.52 8.79 -0.27
CA ARG A 75 12.51 7.78 0.81
C ARG A 75 11.53 6.64 0.57
N GLY A 76 10.33 6.89 0.06
CA GLY A 76 9.35 5.83 -0.18
C GLY A 76 7.90 6.23 0.10
N TYR A 77 7.14 5.34 0.74
CA TYR A 77 5.71 5.50 0.99
C TYR A 77 5.39 5.42 2.47
N LYS A 78 4.40 6.19 2.90
CA LYS A 78 3.96 6.29 4.28
C LYS A 78 2.45 6.10 4.35
N PHE A 79 2.00 5.25 5.28
CA PHE A 79 0.57 5.15 5.59
C PHE A 79 0.16 6.23 6.61
N VAL A 80 -0.94 6.91 6.33
CA VAL A 80 -1.45 8.05 7.13
C VAL A 80 -2.95 7.95 7.43
N GLY A 81 -3.57 6.81 7.09
CA GLY A 81 -4.99 6.54 7.34
C GLY A 81 -5.35 6.36 8.80
#